data_AF-A0A183HHR5-F1
#
_entry.id   AF-A0A183HHR5-F1
#
_cell.length_a   1.000
_cell.length_b   1.000
_cell.length_c   1.000
_cell.angle_alpha   90.00
_cell.angle_beta   90.00
_cell.angle_gamma   90.00
#
_symmetry.space_group_name_H-M   'P 1'
#
loop_
_entity.id
_entity.type
_entity.pdbx_description
1 polymer ?
#
loop_
_entity_poly.entity_id
_entity_poly.type
_entity_poly.pdbx_seq_one_letter_code
_entity_poly.pdbx_strand_id
1 'polypeptide(L)'
;MAEEGEEEIIDEENSLKCIFARSFDDLIFRNKLGQLCASYLGGIWTTVPCQQIRITVEKGGANNKIFMVELPNGTKVQRNEPEKAILRIYDNLSEDYELPEAVIT
;
A
#
# COMPACT_ATOMS: atom_id res chain seq x y z
N MET A 1 25.32 -29.79 11.00
CA MET A 1 23.96 -30.38 11.04
C MET A 1 23.19 -29.55 12.05
N ALA A 2 22.14 -28.80 11.74
CA ALA A 2 21.60 -28.25 10.51
C ALA A 2 21.01 -26.90 10.96
N GLU A 3 21.17 -25.83 10.17
CA GLU A 3 20.44 -24.57 10.41
C GLU A 3 19.01 -24.83 9.95
N GLU A 4 18.08 -24.97 10.91
CA GLU A 4 16.66 -25.03 10.62
C GLU A 4 16.22 -23.62 10.24
N GLY A 5 16.01 -23.40 8.94
CA GLY A 5 15.39 -22.20 8.43
C GLY A 5 13.95 -22.13 8.94
N GLU A 6 13.60 -21.03 9.60
CA GLU A 6 12.21 -20.68 9.86
C GLU A 6 11.50 -20.56 8.50
N GLU A 7 10.74 -21.59 8.12
CA GLU A 7 9.73 -21.46 7.08
C GLU A 7 8.72 -20.43 7.58
N GLU A 8 8.82 -19.21 7.05
CA GLU A 8 7.86 -18.14 7.24
C GLU A 8 6.51 -18.65 6.72
N ILE A 9 5.65 -19.11 7.63
CA ILE A 9 4.30 -19.57 7.30
C ILE A 9 3.59 -18.36 6.67
N ILE A 10 3.46 -18.37 5.35
CA ILE A 10 2.74 -17.33 4.62
C ILE A 10 1.28 -17.51 4.98
N ASP A 11 0.84 -16.82 6.01
CA ASP A 11 -0.54 -16.78 6.44
C ASP A 11 -1.37 -16.18 5.28
N GLU A 12 -2.02 -17.04 4.49
CA GLU A 12 -2.71 -16.65 3.26
C GLU A 12 -3.78 -15.57 3.51
N GLU A 13 -4.35 -15.53 4.72
CA GLU A 13 -5.30 -14.50 5.15
C GLU A 13 -4.67 -13.11 5.32
N ASN A 14 -3.35 -13.05 5.55
CA ASN A 14 -2.54 -11.84 5.65
C ASN A 14 -1.81 -11.49 4.35
N SER A 15 -2.02 -12.25 3.26
CA SER A 15 -1.52 -11.86 1.95
C SER A 15 -2.06 -10.48 1.54
N LEU A 16 -1.22 -9.66 0.90
CA LEU A 16 -1.63 -8.35 0.37
C LEU A 16 -2.88 -8.49 -0.51
N LYS A 17 -2.97 -9.56 -1.30
CA LYS A 17 -4.15 -9.81 -2.13
C LYS A 17 -5.44 -9.92 -1.31
N CYS A 18 -5.41 -10.65 -0.19
CA CYS A 18 -6.53 -10.81 0.71
C CYS A 18 -6.86 -9.51 1.44
N ILE A 19 -5.85 -8.80 1.96
CA ILE A 19 -6.04 -7.53 2.68
C ILE A 19 -6.65 -6.46 1.77
N PHE A 20 -6.16 -6.32 0.54
CA PHE A 20 -6.64 -5.34 -0.44
C PHE A 20 -7.89 -5.79 -1.23
N ALA A 21 -8.44 -6.96 -0.89
CA ALA A 21 -9.79 -7.37 -1.29
C ALA A 21 -10.86 -6.99 -0.26
N ARG A 22 -10.48 -6.56 0.95
CA ARG A 22 -11.41 -6.14 2.01
C ARG A 22 -12.04 -4.78 1.72
N SER A 23 -13.07 -4.45 2.50
CA SER A 23 -13.74 -3.14 2.46
C SER A 23 -12.81 -2.00 2.88
N PHE A 24 -13.03 -0.78 2.40
CA PHE A 24 -12.21 0.38 2.77
C PHE A 24 -12.32 0.79 4.25
N ASP A 25 -13.40 0.39 4.90
CA ASP A 25 -13.59 0.61 6.34
C ASP A 25 -12.83 -0.41 7.19
N ASP A 26 -12.34 -1.49 6.58
CA ASP A 26 -11.62 -2.55 7.28
C ASP A 26 -10.31 -2.02 7.89
N LEU A 27 -10.16 -2.20 9.19
CA LEU A 27 -9.01 -1.67 9.93
C LEU A 27 -7.68 -2.31 9.48
N ILE A 28 -7.71 -3.58 9.07
CA ILE A 28 -6.50 -4.31 8.62
C ILE A 28 -6.06 -3.76 7.27
N PHE A 29 -7.00 -3.52 6.34
CA PHE A 29 -6.74 -2.81 5.08
C PHE A 29 -6.14 -1.43 5.33
N ARG A 30 -6.77 -0.60 6.16
CA ARG A 30 -6.31 0.78 6.43
C ARG A 30 -4.95 0.80 7.11
N ASN A 31 -4.70 -0.10 8.06
CA ASN A 31 -3.41 -0.24 8.71
C ASN A 31 -2.32 -0.64 7.72
N LYS A 32 -2.58 -1.63 6.86
CA LYS A 32 -1.59 -2.08 5.87
C LYS A 32 -1.29 -1.00 4.85
N LEU A 33 -2.33 -0.31 4.34
CA LEU A 33 -2.18 0.82 3.43
C LEU A 33 -1.38 1.96 4.08
N GLY A 34 -1.71 2.32 5.33
CA GLY A 34 -0.97 3.33 6.09
C GLY A 34 0.50 2.95 6.30
N GLN A 35 0.79 1.69 6.61
CA GLN A 35 2.15 1.18 6.73
C GLN A 35 2.94 1.29 5.41
N LEU A 36 2.31 0.98 4.27
CA LEU A 36 2.93 1.15 2.96
C LEU A 36 3.20 2.64 2.68
N CYS A 37 2.22 3.51 2.86
CA CYS A 37 2.41 4.95 2.69
C CYS A 37 3.53 5.49 3.58
N ALA A 38 3.55 5.10 4.87
CA ALA A 38 4.60 5.49 5.81
C ALA A 38 5.99 5.00 5.37
N SER A 39 6.09 3.76 4.89
CA SER A 39 7.37 3.15 4.50
C SER A 39 7.94 3.73 3.21
N TYR A 40 7.09 4.04 2.22
CA TYR A 40 7.53 4.50 0.89
C TYR A 40 7.50 6.02 0.73
N LEU A 41 6.50 6.73 1.28
CA LEU A 41 6.37 8.19 1.15
C LEU A 41 7.08 8.92 2.29
N GLY A 42 7.18 8.29 3.46
CA GLY A 42 7.81 8.88 4.64
C GLY A 42 7.12 10.16 5.13
N GLY A 43 7.84 10.94 5.94
CA GLY A 43 7.40 12.25 6.40
C GLY A 43 6.07 12.19 7.16
N ILE A 44 5.14 13.08 6.81
CA ILE A 44 3.82 13.16 7.46
C ILE A 44 3.01 11.85 7.39
N TRP A 45 3.24 11.01 6.36
CA TRP A 45 2.58 9.72 6.20
C TRP A 45 2.91 8.72 7.31
N THR A 46 4.04 8.92 8.00
CA THR A 46 4.43 8.11 9.18
C THR A 46 3.71 8.55 10.46
N THR A 47 3.20 9.78 10.48
CA THR A 47 2.58 10.39 11.67
C THR A 47 1.06 10.49 11.57
N VAL A 48 0.51 10.53 10.35
CA VAL A 48 -0.93 10.61 10.13
C VAL A 48 -1.60 9.28 10.52
N PRO A 49 -2.67 9.30 11.32
CA PRO A 49 -3.39 8.07 11.63
C PRO A 49 -4.09 7.53 10.37
N CYS A 50 -4.04 6.22 10.18
CA CYS A 50 -4.60 5.54 8.99
C CYS A 50 -6.11 5.81 8.79
N GLN A 51 -6.85 6.10 9.87
CA GLN A 51 -8.26 6.45 9.79
C GLN A 51 -8.53 7.84 9.20
N GLN A 52 -7.54 8.73 9.19
CA GLN A 52 -7.66 10.07 8.60
C GLN A 52 -7.18 10.13 7.15
N ILE A 53 -6.49 9.10 6.68
CA ILE A 53 -6.13 8.97 5.27
C ILE A 53 -7.42 8.78 4.47
N ARG A 54 -7.59 9.64 3.48
CA ARG A 54 -8.68 9.55 2.51
C ARG A 54 -8.30 8.56 1.44
N ILE A 55 -9.18 7.60 1.18
CA ILE A 55 -8.94 6.52 0.23
C ILE A 55 -10.08 6.55 -0.77
N THR A 56 -9.75 6.74 -2.03
CA THR A 56 -10.69 6.71 -3.15
C THR A 56 -10.27 5.57 -4.06
N VAL A 57 -11.19 4.67 -4.39
CA VAL A 57 -10.92 3.67 -5.42
C VAL A 57 -11.27 4.24 -6.78
N GLU A 58 -10.23 4.36 -7.59
CA GLU A 58 -10.39 4.66 -8.99
C GLU A 58 -10.81 3.37 -9.71
N LYS A 59 -11.63 3.50 -10.77
CA LYS A 59 -12.01 2.35 -11.60
C LYS A 59 -10.75 1.70 -12.20
N GLY A 60 -10.27 0.65 -11.55
CA GLY A 60 -9.22 -0.22 -12.06
C GLY A 60 -9.72 -1.03 -13.26
N GLY A 61 -8.79 -1.50 -14.08
CA GLY A 61 -9.07 -2.52 -15.08
C GLY A 61 -9.24 -3.90 -14.42
N ALA A 62 -9.47 -4.94 -15.23
CA ALA A 62 -9.74 -6.29 -14.73
C ALA A 62 -8.61 -6.91 -13.88
N ASN A 63 -7.36 -6.46 -14.04
CA ASN A 63 -6.18 -7.05 -13.41
C ASN A 63 -5.39 -6.10 -12.50
N ASN A 64 -5.85 -4.87 -12.31
CA ASN A 64 -5.18 -3.89 -11.46
C ASN A 64 -6.17 -3.15 -10.57
N LYS A 65 -5.85 -3.08 -9.29
CA LYS A 65 -6.58 -2.25 -8.33
C LYS A 65 -5.81 -0.95 -8.13
N ILE A 66 -6.49 0.18 -8.27
CA ILE A 66 -5.90 1.51 -8.12
C ILE A 66 -6.60 2.20 -6.95
N PHE A 67 -5.83 2.56 -5.94
CA PHE A 67 -6.27 3.31 -4.78
C PHE A 67 -5.59 4.67 -4.81
N MET A 68 -6.36 5.74 -4.86
CA MET A 68 -5.86 7.08 -4.60
C MET A 68 -5.90 7.32 -3.09
N VAL A 69 -4.75 7.61 -2.51
CA VAL A 69 -4.59 7.89 -1.07
C VAL A 69 -4.22 9.36 -0.91
N GLU A 70 -4.91 10.05 -0.04
CA GLU A 70 -4.75 11.49 0.16
C GLU A 70 -4.69 11.81 1.64
N LEU A 71 -3.82 12.76 2.00
CA LEU A 71 -3.79 13.30 3.34
C LEU A 71 -5.09 14.08 3.64
N PRO A 72 -5.50 14.15 4.92
CA PRO A 72 -6.67 14.94 5.29
C PRO A 72 -6.42 16.43 5.02
N ASN A 73 -7.48 17.14 4.63
CA ASN A 73 -7.41 18.56 4.31
C ASN A 73 -6.88 19.37 5.51
N GLY A 74 -5.89 20.22 5.27
CA GLY A 74 -5.27 21.06 6.31
C GLY A 74 -4.04 20.44 6.97
N THR A 75 -3.62 19.25 6.53
CA THR A 75 -2.32 18.67 6.90
C THR A 75 -1.20 19.52 6.33
N LYS A 76 -0.39 20.14 7.19
CA LYS A 76 0.85 20.79 6.74
C LYS A 76 1.90 19.71 6.49
N VAL A 77 2.17 19.46 5.21
CA VAL A 77 3.39 18.77 4.79
C VAL A 77 4.59 19.54 5.35
N GLN A 78 5.46 18.84 6.06
CA GLN A 78 6.62 19.45 6.73
C GLN A 78 7.82 19.56 5.79
N ARG A 79 7.84 18.77 4.70
CA ARG A 79 8.94 18.71 3.74
C ARG A 79 8.42 18.71 2.28
N ASN A 80 8.93 17.79 1.45
CA ASN A 80 8.59 17.58 0.05
C ASN A 80 7.70 16.35 -0.17
N GLU A 81 7.09 15.81 0.89
CA GLU A 81 6.19 14.67 0.75
C GLU A 81 4.95 15.02 -0.07
N PRO A 82 4.45 14.10 -0.91
CA PRO A 82 3.25 14.35 -1.69
C PRO A 82 2.01 14.33 -0.79
N GLU A 83 1.07 15.25 -1.02
CA GLU A 83 -0.23 15.26 -0.32
C GLU A 83 -1.16 14.13 -0.80
N LYS A 84 -0.88 13.59 -1.98
CA LYS A 84 -1.65 12.54 -2.64
C LYS A 84 -0.70 11.53 -3.29
N ALA A 85 -1.03 10.26 -3.18
CA ALA A 85 -0.31 9.19 -3.86
C ALA A 85 -1.29 8.19 -4.48
N ILE A 86 -0.80 7.42 -5.44
CA ILE A 86 -1.57 6.35 -6.09
C ILE A 86 -0.90 5.03 -5.72
N LEU A 87 -1.64 4.17 -5.04
CA LEU A 87 -1.25 2.80 -4.80
C LEU A 87 -1.89 1.92 -5.88
N ARG A 88 -1.05 1.26 -6.68
CA ARG A 88 -1.50 0.32 -7.70
C ARG A 88 -1.07 -1.09 -7.33
N ILE A 89 -2.02 -2.02 -7.32
CA ILE A 89 -1.81 -3.43 -7.02
C ILE A 89 -2.16 -4.24 -8.25
N TYR A 90 -1.24 -5.08 -8.69
CA TYR A 90 -1.42 -5.98 -9.83
C TYR A 90 -1.76 -7.38 -9.31
N ASP A 91 -2.86 -7.98 -9.79
CA ASP A 91 -3.34 -9.29 -9.33
C ASP A 91 -2.67 -10.46 -10.07
N ASN A 92 -2.00 -10.18 -11.19
CA ASN A 92 -1.26 -11.14 -12.02
C ASN A 92 0.00 -10.48 -12.58
N LEU A 93 1.11 -10.59 -11.87
CA LEU A 93 2.43 -10.51 -12.49
C LEU A 93 2.83 -11.96 -12.73
N SER A 94 2.70 -12.47 -13.95
CA SER A 94 3.42 -13.68 -14.34
C SER A 94 4.91 -13.45 -14.11
N GLU A 95 5.68 -14.47 -13.73
CA GLU A 95 7.10 -14.39 -13.34
C GLU A 95 8.01 -13.63 -14.35
N ASP A 96 7.57 -13.46 -15.60
CA ASP A 96 8.22 -12.67 -16.66
C ASP A 96 7.91 -11.15 -16.67
N TYR A 97 7.02 -10.64 -15.81
CA TYR A 97 6.74 -9.20 -15.73
C TYR A 97 7.63 -8.53 -14.68
N GLU A 98 8.88 -8.29 -15.05
CA GLU A 98 9.70 -7.28 -14.36
C GLU A 98 9.03 -5.91 -14.56
N LEU A 99 8.42 -5.37 -13.51
CA LEU A 99 7.87 -4.02 -13.54
C LEU A 99 9.02 -3.04 -13.90
N PRO A 100 8.95 -2.29 -15.02
CA PRO A 100 10.07 -1.46 -15.47
C PRO A 100 10.29 -0.18 -14.64
N GLU A 101 9.77 -0.08 -13.41
CA GLU A 101 9.65 1.22 -12.74
C GLU A 101 10.24 1.23 -11.32
N ALA A 102 11.55 1.49 -11.28
CA ALA A 102 12.18 2.26 -10.22
C ALA A 102 13.19 3.27 -10.83
N VAL A 103 12.75 4.09 -11.77
CA VAL A 103 13.45 5.34 -12.10
C VAL A 103 12.59 6.49 -11.59
N ILE A 104 12.87 6.90 -10.35
CA ILE A 104 12.51 8.23 -9.90
C ILE A 104 13.63 9.13 -10.41
N THR A 105 13.43 9.81 -11.54
CA THR A 105 14.38 10.83 -12.04
C THR A 105 14.13 12.19 -11.42
#